data_AF-E0J3P6-F1
#
_entry.id   AF-E0J3P6-F1
#
_cell.length_a   1.000
_cell.length_b   1.000
_cell.length_c   1.000
_cell.angle_alpha   90.00
_cell.angle_beta   90.00
_cell.angle_gamma   90.00
#
_symmetry.space_group_name_H-M   'P 1'
#
loop_
_entity.id
_entity.type
_entity.pdbx_description
1 polymer ?
#
loop_
_entity_poly.entity_id
_entity_poly.type
_entity_poly.pdbx_seq_one_letter_code
_entity_poly.pdbx_strand_id
1 'polypeptide(L)'
;MSFIECYEPEYVRKFLARHPGSPLYVRKVWKNEIRLSLSLTDIASCEAVLNDVRAFDLQLTYRPVEDNSAELSARDAIVNQVILSTLTLRDLTPELSLYAVGILLSRASKMPGRDGDILARLTTLPLALADHAKKGTLQAQYAQLPPVPQLARQLMTLLGGCAFDWSILPESPRKASLPLQVTLLTLHDANSEALLQQQLQTQWQTTWQQHFATAPWMMRNWLIYRVYHDVIGQTDGADYFPLVCDFYLLRTLISLWTLDGSPLRQEDIFALFAMFERWRASENALLVRQQIQSLCAADPLLSAFSLLT
;
A
#
# COMPACT_ATOMS: atom_id res chain seq x y z
N MET A 1 -1.77 -29.18 -24.59
CA MET A 1 -1.23 -28.54 -23.36
C MET A 1 -1.90 -27.19 -23.23
N SER A 2 -2.52 -26.90 -22.08
CA SER A 2 -3.11 -25.59 -21.83
C SER A 2 -2.01 -24.60 -21.42
N PHE A 3 -2.10 -23.37 -21.91
CA PHE A 3 -1.21 -22.27 -21.54
C PHE A 3 -2.00 -21.22 -20.78
N ILE A 4 -1.36 -20.63 -19.77
CA ILE A 4 -1.90 -19.54 -18.96
C ILE A 4 -1.02 -18.30 -19.08
N GLU A 5 -1.65 -17.16 -18.81
CA GLU A 5 -1.01 -15.86 -18.84
C GLU A 5 0.01 -15.74 -17.71
N CYS A 6 1.18 -15.19 -18.03
CA CYS A 6 2.25 -14.91 -17.09
C CYS A 6 2.59 -13.43 -17.21
N TYR A 7 2.23 -12.68 -16.17
CA TYR A 7 2.42 -11.25 -16.05
C TYR A 7 3.80 -10.95 -15.47
N GLU A 8 4.62 -10.24 -16.22
CA GLU A 8 5.99 -9.89 -15.86
C GLU A 8 6.17 -8.36 -15.85
N PRO A 9 6.13 -7.72 -14.66
CA PRO A 9 6.37 -6.29 -14.53
C PRO A 9 7.82 -5.90 -14.83
N GLU A 10 8.03 -4.71 -15.38
CA GLU A 10 9.35 -4.15 -15.71
C GLU A 10 10.33 -4.16 -14.53
N TYR A 11 9.86 -3.85 -13.31
CA TYR A 11 10.72 -3.85 -12.12
C TYR A 11 11.35 -5.22 -11.85
N VAL A 12 10.61 -6.31 -12.11
CA VAL A 12 11.10 -7.69 -11.92
C VAL A 12 12.19 -7.98 -12.94
N ARG A 13 11.95 -7.64 -14.22
CA ARG A 13 12.91 -7.88 -15.31
C ARG A 13 14.23 -7.17 -15.07
N LYS A 14 14.15 -5.86 -14.77
CA LYS A 14 15.32 -5.01 -14.51
C LYS A 14 16.10 -5.51 -13.30
N PHE A 15 15.41 -5.90 -12.24
CA PHE A 15 16.03 -6.43 -11.04
C PHE A 15 16.75 -7.77 -11.32
N LEU A 16 16.08 -8.74 -11.93
CA LEU A 16 16.66 -10.06 -12.23
C LEU A 16 17.81 -10.01 -13.23
N ALA A 17 17.80 -9.05 -14.16
CA ALA A 17 18.93 -8.82 -15.06
C ALA A 17 20.22 -8.43 -14.31
N ARG A 18 20.10 -7.76 -13.16
CA ARG A 18 21.23 -7.36 -12.30
C ARG A 18 21.51 -8.36 -11.17
N HIS A 19 20.48 -9.06 -10.70
CA HIS A 19 20.52 -9.99 -9.57
C HIS A 19 19.95 -11.36 -9.98
N PRO A 20 20.61 -12.07 -10.91
CA PRO A 20 20.14 -13.36 -11.37
C PRO A 20 20.09 -14.37 -10.21
N GLY A 21 18.97 -15.10 -10.09
CA GLY A 21 18.79 -16.11 -9.04
C GLY A 21 18.57 -15.54 -7.63
N SER A 22 18.26 -14.23 -7.51
CA SER A 22 17.98 -13.63 -6.21
C SER A 22 16.84 -14.35 -5.47
N PRO A 23 16.99 -14.61 -4.15
CA PRO A 23 15.94 -15.23 -3.34
C PRO A 23 14.72 -14.32 -3.16
N LEU A 24 14.82 -13.04 -3.54
CA LEU A 24 13.71 -12.09 -3.49
C LEU A 24 12.73 -12.28 -4.63
N TYR A 25 13.06 -13.08 -5.65
CA TYR A 25 12.13 -13.41 -6.71
C TYR A 25 10.92 -14.16 -6.16
N VAL A 26 9.72 -13.62 -6.41
CA VAL A 26 8.47 -14.23 -6.00
C VAL A 26 7.67 -14.58 -7.24
N ARG A 27 7.22 -15.83 -7.31
CA ARG A 27 6.33 -16.32 -8.35
C ARG A 27 5.04 -16.79 -7.72
N LYS A 28 3.92 -16.14 -8.05
CA LYS A 28 2.59 -16.52 -7.60
C LYS A 28 1.87 -17.24 -8.74
N VAL A 29 1.34 -18.42 -8.45
CA VAL A 29 0.77 -19.33 -9.46
C VAL A 29 -0.65 -19.69 -9.09
N TRP A 30 -1.55 -19.43 -10.01
CA TRP A 30 -2.93 -19.91 -9.99
C TRP A 30 -3.20 -20.75 -11.23
N LYS A 31 -4.34 -21.45 -11.24
CA LYS A 31 -4.76 -22.28 -12.38
C LYS A 31 -4.94 -21.49 -13.68
N ASN A 32 -5.22 -20.20 -13.58
CA ASN A 32 -5.58 -19.30 -14.67
C ASN A 32 -4.49 -18.27 -15.01
N GLU A 33 -3.60 -17.94 -14.07
CA GLU A 33 -2.55 -16.94 -14.28
C GLU A 33 -1.31 -17.15 -13.39
N ILE A 34 -0.20 -16.56 -13.83
CA ILE A 34 1.04 -16.44 -13.07
C ILE A 34 1.39 -14.96 -12.94
N ARG A 35 1.79 -14.54 -11.73
CA ARG A 35 2.31 -13.19 -11.47
C ARG A 35 3.74 -13.25 -10.97
N LEU A 36 4.61 -12.51 -11.64
CA LEU A 36 6.00 -12.35 -11.22
C LEU A 36 6.15 -11.10 -10.38
N SER A 37 6.89 -11.20 -9.28
CA SER A 37 7.08 -10.11 -8.33
C SER A 37 8.40 -10.24 -7.58
N LEU A 38 8.66 -9.32 -6.66
CA LEU A 38 9.79 -9.35 -5.74
C LEU A 38 9.29 -9.23 -4.30
N SER A 39 9.98 -9.86 -3.35
CA SER A 39 9.88 -9.52 -1.94
C SER A 39 10.63 -8.21 -1.70
N LEU A 40 9.93 -7.18 -1.22
CA LEU A 40 10.49 -5.84 -0.97
C LEU A 40 11.21 -5.74 0.38
N THR A 41 11.89 -6.80 0.81
CA THR A 41 12.53 -6.89 2.13
C THR A 41 13.95 -6.33 2.16
N ASP A 42 14.45 -5.83 1.02
CA ASP A 42 15.75 -5.18 0.89
C ASP A 42 15.67 -3.86 0.10
N ILE A 43 16.74 -3.07 0.17
CA ILE A 43 16.80 -1.74 -0.48
C ILE A 43 16.74 -1.88 -2.01
N ALA A 44 17.42 -2.87 -2.60
CA ALA A 44 17.54 -3.00 -4.05
C ALA A 44 16.21 -3.37 -4.73
N SER A 45 15.41 -4.24 -4.09
CA SER A 45 14.07 -4.58 -4.56
C SER A 45 13.10 -3.41 -4.39
N CYS A 46 13.17 -2.68 -3.27
CA CYS A 46 12.42 -1.43 -3.09
C CYS A 46 12.78 -0.38 -4.15
N GLU A 47 14.07 -0.17 -4.42
CA GLU A 47 14.52 0.74 -5.48
C GLU A 47 13.94 0.33 -6.84
N ALA A 48 13.99 -0.97 -7.19
CA ALA A 48 13.46 -1.45 -8.47
C ALA A 48 11.98 -1.11 -8.66
N VAL A 49 11.17 -1.20 -7.60
CA VAL A 49 9.72 -0.87 -7.65
C VAL A 49 9.48 0.64 -7.60
N LEU A 50 10.17 1.37 -6.72
CA LEU A 50 9.80 2.74 -6.38
C LEU A 50 10.44 3.77 -7.33
N ASN A 51 11.64 3.51 -7.81
CA ASN A 51 12.45 4.51 -8.51
C ASN A 51 11.98 4.78 -9.95
N ASP A 52 11.32 3.81 -10.61
CA ASP A 52 10.95 3.90 -12.03
C ASP A 52 9.44 4.11 -12.24
N VAL A 53 9.07 5.18 -12.96
CA VAL A 53 7.67 5.46 -13.33
C VAL A 53 7.04 4.34 -14.17
N ARG A 54 7.86 3.56 -14.88
CA ARG A 54 7.47 2.40 -15.71
C ARG A 54 7.60 1.06 -15.00
N ALA A 55 7.81 1.03 -13.67
CA ALA A 55 7.99 -0.20 -12.90
C ALA A 55 6.90 -1.26 -13.20
N PHE A 56 5.67 -0.82 -13.44
CA PHE A 56 4.51 -1.67 -13.72
C PHE A 56 4.12 -1.78 -15.20
N ASP A 57 4.99 -1.37 -16.13
CA ASP A 57 4.81 -1.77 -17.53
C ASP A 57 4.85 -3.31 -17.59
N LEU A 58 3.77 -3.92 -18.06
CA LEU A 58 3.59 -5.38 -18.02
C LEU A 58 4.01 -6.00 -19.36
N GLN A 59 4.90 -6.98 -19.30
CA GLN A 59 5.10 -7.92 -20.38
C GLN A 59 4.22 -9.14 -20.15
N LEU A 60 3.39 -9.47 -21.15
CA LEU A 60 2.57 -10.67 -21.14
C LEU A 60 3.33 -11.80 -21.84
N THR A 61 3.52 -12.90 -21.14
CA THR A 61 4.03 -14.16 -21.71
C THR A 61 3.05 -15.30 -21.42
N TYR A 62 3.25 -16.46 -22.05
CA TYR A 62 2.40 -17.64 -21.85
C TYR A 62 3.24 -18.81 -21.34
N ARG A 63 2.74 -19.50 -20.32
CA ARG A 63 3.42 -20.62 -19.66
C ARG A 63 2.47 -21.83 -19.55
N PRO A 64 2.99 -23.07 -19.53
CA PRO A 64 2.14 -24.24 -19.34
C PRO A 64 1.45 -24.18 -17.98
N VAL A 65 0.23 -24.70 -17.91
CA VAL A 65 -0.50 -24.87 -16.64
C VAL A 65 0.30 -25.77 -15.70
N GLU A 66 0.36 -25.39 -14.42
CA GLU A 66 0.97 -26.19 -13.36
C GLU A 66 -0.11 -26.92 -12.56
N ASP A 67 0.08 -28.24 -12.41
CA ASP A 67 -0.80 -29.09 -11.62
C ASP A 67 -0.79 -28.67 -10.14
N ASN A 68 -1.93 -28.84 -9.46
CA ASN A 68 -2.13 -28.53 -8.03
C ASN A 68 -2.06 -27.05 -7.61
N SER A 69 -2.17 -26.10 -8.54
CA SER A 69 -2.32 -24.68 -8.20
C SER A 69 -3.74 -24.34 -7.69
N ALA A 70 -3.84 -23.38 -6.77
CA ALA A 70 -5.12 -22.85 -6.32
C ALA A 70 -5.80 -22.05 -7.44
N GLU A 71 -7.13 -21.93 -7.40
CA GLU A 71 -7.87 -21.13 -8.37
C GLU A 71 -8.05 -19.71 -7.85
N LEU A 72 -7.64 -18.70 -8.63
CA LEU A 72 -8.07 -17.32 -8.40
C LEU A 72 -9.43 -17.14 -9.04
N SER A 73 -10.46 -16.85 -8.24
CA SER A 73 -11.81 -16.70 -8.78
C SER A 73 -11.87 -15.53 -9.78
N ALA A 74 -12.70 -15.66 -10.81
CA ALA A 74 -12.87 -14.60 -11.81
C ALA A 74 -13.29 -13.27 -11.16
N ARG A 75 -14.10 -13.33 -10.09
CA ARG A 75 -14.50 -12.15 -9.32
C ARG A 75 -13.29 -11.49 -8.64
N ASP A 76 -12.48 -12.25 -7.92
CA ASP A 76 -11.32 -11.70 -7.20
C ASP A 76 -10.30 -11.12 -8.18
N ALA A 77 -10.06 -11.79 -9.32
CA ALA A 77 -9.21 -11.28 -10.39
C ALA A 77 -9.74 -9.94 -10.94
N ILE A 78 -11.04 -9.85 -11.21
CA ILE A 78 -11.68 -8.61 -11.70
C ILE A 78 -11.60 -7.51 -10.64
N VAL A 79 -11.95 -7.80 -9.39
CA VAL A 79 -11.89 -6.81 -8.29
C VAL A 79 -10.47 -6.27 -8.13
N ASN A 80 -9.48 -7.16 -8.10
CA ASN A 80 -8.07 -6.76 -8.06
C ASN A 80 -7.68 -5.86 -9.25
N GLN A 81 -8.10 -6.23 -10.45
CA GLN A 81 -7.80 -5.46 -11.66
C GLN A 81 -8.45 -4.07 -11.67
N VAL A 82 -9.68 -3.94 -11.17
CA VAL A 82 -10.35 -2.63 -11.11
C VAL A 82 -9.78 -1.74 -9.99
N ILE A 83 -9.26 -2.32 -8.91
CA ILE A 83 -8.47 -1.59 -7.90
C ILE A 83 -7.17 -1.08 -8.53
N LEU A 84 -6.41 -1.93 -9.21
CA LEU A 84 -5.19 -1.53 -9.93
C LEU A 84 -5.48 -0.40 -10.91
N SER A 85 -6.54 -0.52 -11.70
CA SER A 85 -6.97 0.51 -12.66
C SER A 85 -7.28 1.84 -11.95
N THR A 86 -7.91 1.79 -10.77
CA THR A 86 -8.22 2.97 -9.95
C THR A 86 -6.95 3.63 -9.39
N LEU A 87 -5.95 2.86 -8.98
CA LEU A 87 -4.66 3.39 -8.52
C LEU A 87 -3.85 4.05 -9.64
N THR A 88 -4.12 3.73 -10.90
CA THR A 88 -3.47 4.36 -12.06
C THR A 88 -4.14 5.65 -12.54
N LEU A 89 -5.24 6.07 -11.91
CA LEU A 89 -5.86 7.37 -12.21
C LEU A 89 -4.85 8.49 -11.96
N ARG A 90 -4.81 9.45 -12.90
CA ARG A 90 -3.85 10.56 -12.88
C ARG A 90 -4.24 11.62 -11.85
N ASP A 91 -3.25 12.37 -11.39
CA ASP A 91 -3.42 13.58 -10.58
C ASP A 91 -4.14 13.36 -9.23
N LEU A 92 -4.08 12.15 -8.68
CA LEU A 92 -4.54 11.82 -7.34
C LEU A 92 -3.35 11.67 -6.39
N THR A 93 -3.49 12.20 -5.17
CA THR A 93 -2.58 11.85 -4.07
C THR A 93 -2.84 10.40 -3.62
N PRO A 94 -1.89 9.73 -2.93
CA PRO A 94 -2.08 8.38 -2.43
C PRO A 94 -3.34 8.22 -1.56
N GLU A 95 -3.65 9.21 -0.73
CA GLU A 95 -4.86 9.22 0.10
C GLU A 95 -6.13 9.25 -0.76
N LEU A 96 -6.16 10.12 -1.78
CA LEU A 96 -7.31 10.19 -2.71
C LEU A 96 -7.45 8.92 -3.54
N SER A 97 -6.35 8.30 -3.95
CA SER A 97 -6.36 7.01 -4.63
C SER A 97 -6.94 5.91 -3.74
N LEU A 98 -6.51 5.83 -2.48
CA LEU A 98 -7.06 4.87 -1.51
C LEU A 98 -8.53 5.16 -1.22
N TYR A 99 -8.93 6.43 -1.07
CA TYR A 99 -10.33 6.82 -0.93
C TYR A 99 -11.19 6.33 -2.11
N ALA A 100 -10.71 6.53 -3.34
CA ALA A 100 -11.38 6.05 -4.55
C ALA A 100 -11.50 4.52 -4.58
N VAL A 101 -10.45 3.80 -4.14
CA VAL A 101 -10.48 2.34 -3.98
C VAL A 101 -11.53 1.91 -2.96
N GLY A 102 -11.64 2.60 -1.82
CA GLY A 102 -12.68 2.30 -0.84
C GLY A 102 -14.09 2.53 -1.39
N ILE A 103 -14.32 3.60 -2.17
CA ILE A 103 -15.60 3.81 -2.88
C ILE A 103 -15.87 2.66 -3.86
N LEU A 104 -14.85 2.24 -4.61
CA LEU A 104 -14.95 1.12 -5.53
C LEU A 104 -15.40 -0.15 -4.81
N LEU A 105 -14.73 -0.50 -3.72
CA LEU A 105 -15.02 -1.69 -2.92
C LEU A 105 -16.42 -1.64 -2.30
N SER A 106 -16.84 -0.47 -1.81
CA SER A 106 -18.22 -0.24 -1.35
C SER A 106 -19.27 -0.49 -2.43
N ARG A 107 -18.97 -0.17 -3.70
CA ARG A 107 -19.85 -0.45 -4.83
C ARG A 107 -19.80 -1.93 -5.22
N ALA A 108 -18.62 -2.55 -5.18
CA ALA A 108 -18.42 -3.95 -5.52
C ALA A 108 -19.14 -4.89 -4.53
N SER A 109 -19.14 -4.57 -3.23
CA SER A 109 -19.83 -5.36 -2.19
C SER A 109 -21.35 -5.35 -2.35
N LYS A 110 -21.92 -4.29 -2.95
CA LYS A 110 -23.35 -4.21 -3.32
C LYS A 110 -23.71 -5.05 -4.54
N MET A 111 -22.72 -5.69 -5.18
CA MET A 111 -22.89 -6.55 -6.35
C MET A 111 -22.17 -7.90 -6.12
N PRO A 112 -22.60 -8.75 -5.18
CA PRO A 112 -21.83 -9.92 -4.72
C PRO A 112 -21.81 -11.12 -5.70
N GLY A 113 -22.62 -11.09 -6.75
CA GLY A 113 -22.75 -12.23 -7.67
C GLY A 113 -21.50 -12.54 -8.48
N ARG A 114 -21.52 -13.74 -9.07
CA ARG A 114 -20.42 -14.33 -9.85
C ARG A 114 -20.82 -14.65 -11.30
N ASP A 115 -22.03 -14.29 -11.69
CA ASP A 115 -22.51 -14.41 -13.07
C ASP A 115 -21.86 -13.37 -14.00
N GLY A 116 -21.89 -13.65 -15.30
CA GLY A 116 -21.22 -12.83 -16.30
C GLY A 116 -21.68 -11.36 -16.32
N ASP A 117 -22.96 -11.09 -16.04
CA ASP A 117 -23.50 -9.73 -16.07
C ASP A 117 -22.98 -8.91 -14.89
N ILE A 118 -22.96 -9.48 -13.68
CA ILE A 118 -22.36 -8.83 -12.50
C ILE A 118 -20.86 -8.61 -12.69
N LEU A 119 -20.14 -9.61 -13.20
CA LEU A 119 -18.72 -9.48 -13.47
C LEU A 119 -18.42 -8.39 -14.51
N ALA A 120 -19.19 -8.33 -15.60
CA ALA A 120 -19.06 -7.27 -16.61
C ALA A 120 -19.31 -5.88 -16.00
N ARG A 121 -20.33 -5.73 -15.14
CA ARG A 121 -20.61 -4.45 -14.47
C ARG A 121 -19.45 -4.00 -13.58
N LEU A 122 -18.80 -4.91 -12.84
CA LEU A 122 -17.64 -4.58 -12.02
C LEU A 122 -16.51 -3.93 -12.84
N THR A 123 -16.24 -4.45 -14.04
CA THR A 123 -15.17 -3.93 -14.91
C THR A 123 -15.37 -2.47 -15.32
N THR A 124 -16.59 -1.94 -15.25
CA THR A 124 -16.91 -0.56 -15.64
C THR A 124 -16.75 0.44 -14.49
N LEU A 125 -16.60 -0.02 -13.24
CA LEU A 125 -16.50 0.86 -12.06
C LEU A 125 -15.35 1.89 -12.13
N PRO A 126 -14.13 1.54 -12.61
CA PRO A 126 -13.05 2.51 -12.72
C PRO A 126 -13.37 3.69 -13.64
N LEU A 127 -14.16 3.48 -14.70
CA LEU A 127 -14.52 4.55 -15.64
C LEU A 127 -15.35 5.64 -14.95
N ALA A 128 -16.32 5.24 -14.12
CA ALA A 128 -17.12 6.19 -13.35
C ALA A 128 -16.25 6.98 -12.35
N LEU A 129 -15.29 6.31 -11.71
CA LEU A 129 -14.35 6.99 -10.79
C LEU A 129 -13.39 7.91 -11.54
N ALA A 130 -12.92 7.53 -12.72
CA ALA A 130 -12.09 8.37 -13.57
C ALA A 130 -12.83 9.67 -13.95
N ASP A 131 -14.11 9.59 -14.28
CA ASP A 131 -14.93 10.75 -14.59
C ASP A 131 -15.14 11.65 -13.36
N HIS A 132 -15.36 11.06 -12.18
CA HIS A 132 -15.43 11.83 -10.93
C HIS A 132 -14.10 12.50 -10.57
N ALA A 133 -12.96 11.82 -10.80
CA ALA A 133 -11.63 12.39 -10.60
C ALA A 133 -11.39 13.61 -11.50
N LYS A 134 -11.70 13.48 -12.79
CA LYS A 134 -11.57 14.58 -13.78
C LYS A 134 -12.43 15.79 -13.43
N LYS A 135 -13.64 15.57 -12.90
CA LYS A 135 -14.58 16.62 -12.51
C LYS A 135 -14.29 17.24 -11.14
N GLY A 136 -13.26 16.79 -10.42
CA GLY A 136 -12.96 17.24 -9.06
C GLY A 136 -13.94 16.72 -8.00
N THR A 137 -14.87 15.82 -8.36
CA THR A 137 -15.91 15.32 -7.46
C THR A 137 -15.32 14.47 -6.35
N LEU A 138 -14.31 13.64 -6.64
CA LEU A 138 -13.64 12.82 -5.62
C LEU A 138 -12.96 13.68 -4.57
N GLN A 139 -12.26 14.74 -4.99
CA GLN A 139 -11.57 15.68 -4.13
C GLN A 139 -12.56 16.45 -3.24
N ALA A 140 -13.67 16.90 -3.83
CA ALA A 140 -14.72 17.58 -3.07
C ALA A 140 -15.38 16.67 -2.02
N GLN A 141 -15.65 15.41 -2.36
CA GLN A 141 -16.19 14.42 -1.42
C GLN A 141 -15.20 14.07 -0.31
N TYR A 142 -13.92 13.90 -0.68
CA TYR A 142 -12.85 13.61 0.26
C TYR A 142 -12.66 14.74 1.29
N ALA A 143 -12.68 16.00 0.84
CA ALA A 143 -12.56 17.17 1.70
C ALA A 143 -13.72 17.33 2.70
N GLN A 144 -14.84 16.64 2.49
CA GLN A 144 -16.00 16.66 3.38
C GLN A 144 -15.98 15.51 4.42
N LEU A 145 -14.98 14.62 4.38
CA LEU A 145 -14.87 13.54 5.37
C LEU A 145 -14.65 14.13 6.78
N PRO A 146 -15.43 13.71 7.78
CA PRO A 146 -15.23 14.17 9.14
C PRO A 146 -13.93 13.59 9.72
N PRO A 147 -13.16 14.36 10.51
CA PRO A 147 -11.99 13.84 11.18
C PRO A 147 -12.40 12.83 12.26
N VAL A 148 -11.84 11.62 12.21
CA VAL A 148 -12.07 10.57 13.23
C VAL A 148 -10.70 10.09 13.74
N PRO A 149 -10.05 10.83 14.66
CA PRO A 149 -8.64 10.66 14.97
C PRO A 149 -8.34 9.49 15.90
N GLN A 150 -9.35 8.86 16.50
CA GLN A 150 -9.14 7.83 17.53
C GLN A 150 -8.31 6.65 17.03
N LEU A 151 -8.66 6.10 15.86
CA LEU A 151 -7.93 4.98 15.29
C LEU A 151 -6.52 5.39 14.85
N ALA A 152 -6.39 6.59 14.26
CA ALA A 152 -5.10 7.15 13.84
C ALA A 152 -4.12 7.27 15.03
N ARG A 153 -4.61 7.74 16.19
CA ARG A 153 -3.86 7.81 17.44
C ARG A 153 -3.47 6.42 17.96
N GLN A 154 -4.42 5.49 18.01
CA GLN A 154 -4.12 4.11 18.41
C GLN A 154 -3.07 3.45 17.50
N LEU A 155 -3.13 3.67 16.17
CA LEU A 155 -2.11 3.18 15.24
C LEU A 155 -0.74 3.82 15.49
N MET A 156 -0.67 5.11 15.81
CA MET A 156 0.60 5.75 16.20
C MET A 156 1.18 5.10 17.45
N THR A 157 0.37 4.84 18.46
CA THR A 157 0.81 4.14 19.67
C THR A 157 1.32 2.73 19.34
N LEU A 158 0.61 1.98 18.48
CA LEU A 158 1.03 0.65 18.04
C LEU A 158 2.32 0.65 17.21
N LEU A 159 2.58 1.72 16.44
CA LEU A 159 3.83 1.88 15.68
C LEU A 159 5.05 1.80 16.61
N GLY A 160 4.95 2.31 17.84
CA GLY A 160 6.02 2.25 18.84
C GLY A 160 6.35 0.83 19.34
N GLY A 161 5.44 -0.13 19.17
CA GLY A 161 5.63 -1.54 19.49
C GLY A 161 6.11 -2.41 18.31
N CYS A 162 6.31 -1.81 17.13
CA CYS A 162 6.74 -2.54 15.94
C CYS A 162 8.23 -2.90 16.02
N ALA A 163 8.55 -4.19 15.86
CA ALA A 163 9.90 -4.72 15.89
C ALA A 163 10.63 -4.50 14.55
N PHE A 164 10.95 -3.24 14.23
CA PHE A 164 11.70 -2.89 13.02
C PHE A 164 13.17 -3.29 13.10
N ASP A 165 13.72 -3.78 11.98
CA ASP A 165 15.16 -3.98 11.81
C ASP A 165 15.82 -2.67 11.36
N TRP A 166 16.20 -1.83 12.32
CA TRP A 166 16.83 -0.53 12.09
C TRP A 166 18.21 -0.63 11.43
N SER A 167 18.84 -1.81 11.41
CA SER A 167 20.17 -1.99 10.83
C SER A 167 20.21 -1.74 9.33
N ILE A 168 19.07 -1.90 8.64
CA ILE A 168 18.89 -1.69 7.21
C ILE A 168 19.00 -0.22 6.80
N LEU A 169 18.79 0.73 7.74
CA LEU A 169 18.86 2.14 7.42
C LEU A 169 20.31 2.54 7.09
N PRO A 170 20.52 3.43 6.08
CA PRO A 170 21.82 3.99 5.79
C PRO A 170 22.39 4.75 7.01
N GLU A 171 23.72 4.80 7.10
CA GLU A 171 24.38 5.56 8.16
C GLU A 171 24.00 7.05 8.09
N SER A 172 23.37 7.52 9.16
CA SER A 172 22.90 8.90 9.31
C SER A 172 22.57 9.17 10.78
N PRO A 173 22.49 10.43 11.22
CA PRO A 173 22.01 10.76 12.57
C PRO A 173 20.61 10.18 12.85
N ARG A 174 19.76 10.09 11.81
CA ARG A 174 18.40 9.54 11.88
C ARG A 174 18.37 8.04 12.18
N LYS A 175 19.39 7.27 11.79
CA LYS A 175 19.51 5.85 12.16
C LYS A 175 19.56 5.65 13.68
N ALA A 176 20.12 6.61 14.42
CA ALA A 176 20.17 6.58 15.88
C ALA A 176 18.94 7.23 16.53
N SER A 177 18.43 8.34 15.98
CA SER A 177 17.35 9.10 16.62
C SER A 177 15.93 8.60 16.30
N LEU A 178 15.67 8.09 15.10
CA LEU A 178 14.34 7.61 14.72
C LEU A 178 13.84 6.44 15.57
N PRO A 179 14.66 5.40 15.87
CA PRO A 179 14.21 4.31 16.74
C PRO A 179 13.72 4.81 18.10
N LEU A 180 14.44 5.76 18.70
CA LEU A 180 14.06 6.38 19.97
C LEU A 180 12.73 7.14 19.83
N GLN A 181 12.57 7.95 18.78
CA GLN A 181 11.31 8.68 18.53
C GLN A 181 10.12 7.74 18.36
N VAL A 182 10.31 6.61 17.66
CA VAL A 182 9.26 5.60 17.48
C VAL A 182 8.92 4.93 18.80
N THR A 183 9.89 4.54 19.62
CA THR A 183 9.62 3.98 20.95
C THR A 183 8.89 4.96 21.87
N LEU A 184 9.20 6.26 21.79
CA LEU A 184 8.52 7.28 22.59
C LEU A 184 7.01 7.38 22.28
N LEU A 185 6.54 6.92 21.11
CA LEU A 185 5.11 6.92 20.77
C LEU A 185 4.25 6.21 21.82
N THR A 186 4.77 5.17 22.47
CA THR A 186 4.02 4.40 23.48
C THR A 186 3.87 5.11 24.83
N LEU A 187 4.55 6.24 25.04
CA LEU A 187 4.64 6.92 26.34
C LEU A 187 3.80 8.21 26.43
N HIS A 188 3.05 8.56 25.37
CA HIS A 188 2.28 9.80 25.34
C HIS A 188 0.99 9.68 26.15
N ASP A 189 0.64 10.76 26.86
CA ASP A 189 -0.71 10.95 27.37
C ASP A 189 -1.66 11.43 26.24
N ALA A 190 -2.97 11.41 26.51
CA ALA A 190 -3.99 11.71 25.50
C ALA A 190 -3.87 13.12 24.89
N ASN A 191 -3.37 14.10 25.65
CA ASN A 191 -3.21 15.48 25.17
C ASN A 191 -1.99 15.60 24.25
N SER A 192 -0.88 14.97 24.64
CA SER A 192 0.36 14.94 23.88
C SER A 192 0.19 14.15 22.57
N GLU A 193 -0.59 13.07 22.60
CA GLU A 193 -0.90 12.26 21.43
C GLU A 193 -1.72 13.04 20.39
N ALA A 194 -2.71 13.83 20.83
CA ALA A 194 -3.51 14.68 19.93
C ALA A 194 -2.66 15.75 19.25
N LEU A 195 -1.78 16.43 19.99
CA LEU A 195 -0.87 17.42 19.45
C LEU A 195 0.12 16.80 18.45
N LEU A 196 0.72 15.67 18.82
CA LEU A 196 1.66 14.95 17.96
C LEU A 196 0.98 14.49 16.66
N GLN A 197 -0.25 13.99 16.73
CA GLN A 197 -1.01 13.59 15.55
C GLN A 197 -1.22 14.77 14.58
N GLN A 198 -1.59 15.95 15.10
CA GLN A 198 -1.73 17.17 14.28
C GLN A 198 -0.39 17.62 13.68
N GLN A 199 0.70 17.54 14.45
CA GLN A 199 2.05 17.85 13.97
C GLN A 199 2.47 16.91 12.84
N LEU A 200 2.27 15.60 13.00
CA LEU A 200 2.63 14.60 11.99
C LEU A 200 1.78 14.72 10.72
N GLN A 201 0.51 15.09 10.84
CA GLN A 201 -0.34 15.38 9.69
C GLN A 201 0.15 16.60 8.90
N THR A 202 0.52 17.67 9.61
CA THR A 202 1.10 18.88 8.98
C THR A 202 2.46 18.57 8.36
N GLN A 203 3.30 17.82 9.08
CA GLN A 203 4.61 17.39 8.62
C GLN A 203 4.50 16.53 7.36
N TRP A 204 3.53 15.63 7.30
CA TRP A 204 3.30 14.81 6.10
C TRP A 204 3.06 15.67 4.86
N GLN A 205 2.24 16.72 4.97
CA GLN A 205 1.97 17.61 3.83
C GLN A 205 3.26 18.31 3.35
N THR A 206 4.08 18.78 4.28
CA THR A 206 5.39 19.37 3.97
C THR A 206 6.31 18.35 3.28
N THR A 207 6.43 17.15 3.85
CA THR A 207 7.26 16.07 3.32
C THR A 207 6.79 15.61 1.94
N TRP A 208 5.49 15.52 1.72
CA TRP A 208 4.90 15.23 0.41
C TRP A 208 5.32 16.26 -0.63
N GLN A 209 5.15 17.56 -0.35
CA GLN A 209 5.51 18.62 -1.28
C GLN A 209 7.01 18.63 -1.62
N GLN A 210 7.86 18.37 -0.62
CA GLN A 210 9.31 18.40 -0.79
C GLN A 210 9.87 17.18 -1.51
N HIS A 211 9.35 15.98 -1.23
CA HIS A 211 9.99 14.72 -1.65
C HIS A 211 9.18 13.89 -2.64
N PHE A 212 7.86 14.01 -2.66
CA PHE A 212 6.99 13.13 -3.45
C PHE A 212 6.21 13.86 -4.55
N ALA A 213 5.98 15.17 -4.46
CA ALA A 213 5.20 15.91 -5.46
C ALA A 213 5.83 15.86 -6.87
N THR A 214 7.15 15.82 -6.99
CA THR A 214 7.88 15.69 -8.26
C THR A 214 8.06 14.24 -8.72
N ALA A 215 7.91 13.27 -7.79
CA ALA A 215 7.98 11.84 -8.04
C ALA A 215 6.79 11.08 -7.43
N PRO A 216 5.53 11.44 -7.77
CA PRO A 216 4.35 10.88 -7.11
C PRO A 216 4.17 9.40 -7.42
N TRP A 217 4.83 8.91 -8.47
CA TRP A 217 4.86 7.49 -8.80
C TRP A 217 5.51 6.64 -7.73
N MET A 218 6.40 7.15 -6.86
CA MET A 218 7.03 6.34 -5.81
C MET A 218 5.97 5.72 -4.87
N MET A 219 5.12 6.56 -4.27
CA MET A 219 4.04 6.09 -3.40
C MET A 219 2.98 5.29 -4.18
N ARG A 220 2.64 5.73 -5.39
CA ARG A 220 1.71 4.99 -6.26
C ARG A 220 2.23 3.59 -6.59
N ASN A 221 3.50 3.45 -6.91
CA ASN A 221 4.13 2.17 -7.25
C ASN A 221 4.12 1.23 -6.05
N TRP A 222 4.33 1.74 -4.84
CA TRP A 222 4.16 0.92 -3.64
C TRP A 222 2.71 0.43 -3.49
N LEU A 223 1.71 1.29 -3.65
CA LEU A 223 0.30 0.88 -3.58
C LEU A 223 -0.05 -0.16 -4.66
N ILE A 224 0.38 0.07 -5.91
CA ILE A 224 0.19 -0.88 -7.01
C ILE A 224 0.90 -2.19 -6.70
N TYR A 225 2.13 -2.14 -6.16
CA TYR A 225 2.86 -3.33 -5.70
C TYR A 225 2.04 -4.11 -4.68
N ARG A 226 1.55 -3.46 -3.61
CA ARG A 226 0.76 -4.12 -2.56
C ARG A 226 -0.46 -4.80 -3.16
N VAL A 227 -1.21 -4.09 -4.00
CA VAL A 227 -2.42 -4.62 -4.65
C VAL A 227 -2.12 -5.77 -5.60
N TYR A 228 -1.08 -5.66 -6.42
CA TYR A 228 -0.70 -6.68 -7.40
C TYR A 228 -0.11 -7.93 -6.71
N HIS A 229 0.80 -7.72 -5.76
CA HIS A 229 1.53 -8.77 -5.06
C HIS A 229 0.61 -9.53 -4.11
N ASP A 230 -0.15 -8.86 -3.24
CA ASP A 230 -1.04 -9.55 -2.29
C ASP A 230 -2.37 -9.97 -2.92
N VAL A 231 -2.64 -9.51 -4.15
CA VAL A 231 -3.93 -9.69 -4.82
C VAL A 231 -5.06 -9.10 -3.95
N ILE A 232 -4.89 -7.83 -3.58
CA ILE A 232 -5.84 -7.09 -2.73
C ILE A 232 -7.21 -7.01 -3.41
N GLY A 233 -8.28 -7.10 -2.64
CA GLY A 233 -9.67 -7.12 -3.12
C GLY A 233 -10.32 -8.50 -3.01
N GLN A 234 -9.58 -9.51 -2.54
CA GLN A 234 -10.12 -10.83 -2.27
C GLN A 234 -11.09 -10.80 -1.10
N THR A 235 -12.01 -11.76 -1.06
CA THR A 235 -12.98 -11.90 0.06
C THR A 235 -13.76 -10.60 0.29
N ASP A 236 -14.27 -10.02 -0.80
CA ASP A 236 -14.98 -8.73 -0.81
C ASP A 236 -14.20 -7.55 -0.19
N GLY A 237 -12.87 -7.58 -0.31
CA GLY A 237 -11.99 -6.47 0.08
C GLY A 237 -11.63 -6.43 1.57
N ALA A 238 -11.68 -7.57 2.27
CA ALA A 238 -11.29 -7.66 3.68
C ALA A 238 -9.85 -7.19 3.96
N ASP A 239 -9.00 -7.23 2.93
CA ASP A 239 -7.59 -6.84 2.91
C ASP A 239 -7.35 -5.34 2.64
N TYR A 240 -8.39 -4.58 2.30
CA TYR A 240 -8.30 -3.13 2.10
C TYR A 240 -7.99 -2.36 3.38
N PHE A 241 -8.65 -2.68 4.49
CA PHE A 241 -8.38 -2.01 5.76
C PHE A 241 -6.92 -2.21 6.23
N PRO A 242 -6.36 -3.44 6.23
CA PRO A 242 -4.93 -3.66 6.45
C PRO A 242 -4.01 -2.85 5.52
N LEU A 243 -4.35 -2.73 4.23
CA LEU A 243 -3.58 -1.90 3.29
C LEU A 243 -3.55 -0.42 3.71
N VAL A 244 -4.68 0.13 4.12
CA VAL A 244 -4.77 1.54 4.57
C VAL A 244 -4.04 1.75 5.91
N CYS A 245 -4.11 0.78 6.83
CA CYS A 245 -3.30 0.80 8.05
C CYS A 245 -1.80 0.79 7.73
N ASP A 246 -1.35 -0.10 6.83
CA ASP A 246 0.05 -0.16 6.41
C ASP A 246 0.49 1.19 5.80
N PHE A 247 -0.34 1.80 4.95
CA PHE A 247 -0.08 3.12 4.38
C PHE A 247 0.05 4.20 5.46
N TYR A 248 -0.89 4.24 6.42
CA TYR A 248 -0.87 5.20 7.51
C TYR A 248 0.39 5.08 8.39
N LEU A 249 0.79 3.85 8.74
CA LEU A 249 1.98 3.59 9.54
C LEU A 249 3.26 4.03 8.80
N LEU A 250 3.37 3.69 7.52
CA LEU A 250 4.51 4.09 6.68
C LEU A 250 4.60 5.61 6.54
N ARG A 251 3.45 6.27 6.29
CA ARG A 251 3.34 7.74 6.24
C ARG A 251 3.82 8.37 7.55
N THR A 252 3.38 7.83 8.68
CA THR A 252 3.77 8.28 10.02
C THR A 252 5.27 8.15 10.24
N LEU A 253 5.86 7.01 9.86
CA LEU A 253 7.29 6.75 9.98
C LEU A 253 8.12 7.75 9.15
N ILE A 254 7.69 8.05 7.92
CA ILE A 254 8.33 9.04 7.05
C ILE A 254 8.17 10.45 7.65
N SER A 255 6.99 10.81 8.15
CA SER A 255 6.79 12.09 8.84
C SER A 255 7.72 12.24 10.04
N LEU A 256 7.86 11.19 10.87
CA LEU A 256 8.79 11.18 12.01
C LEU A 256 10.24 11.36 11.56
N TRP A 257 10.66 10.76 10.43
CA TRP A 257 12.00 10.97 9.87
C TRP A 257 12.29 12.45 9.63
N THR A 258 11.33 13.16 9.02
CA THR A 258 11.48 14.56 8.61
C THR A 258 11.09 15.58 9.68
N LEU A 259 10.53 15.14 10.82
CA LEU A 259 9.93 16.02 11.82
C LEU A 259 10.93 17.00 12.45
N ASP A 260 12.20 16.60 12.57
CA ASP A 260 13.28 17.45 13.09
C ASP A 260 13.98 18.28 12.00
N GLY A 261 13.44 18.29 10.77
CA GLY A 261 14.04 18.95 9.61
C GLY A 261 15.16 18.16 8.95
N SER A 262 15.40 16.91 9.35
CA SER A 262 16.42 16.08 8.71
C SER A 262 16.12 15.82 7.22
N PRO A 263 17.16 15.77 6.38
CA PRO A 263 16.98 15.47 4.97
C PRO A 263 16.46 14.04 4.79
N LEU A 264 15.60 13.86 3.79
CA LEU A 264 15.11 12.56 3.34
C LEU A 264 15.59 12.34 1.90
N ARG A 265 16.69 11.59 1.75
CA ARG A 265 17.26 11.25 0.43
C ARG A 265 16.51 10.06 -0.16
N GLN A 266 16.64 9.83 -1.46
CA GLN A 266 15.98 8.70 -2.12
C GLN A 266 16.39 7.34 -1.52
N GLU A 267 17.67 7.15 -1.19
CA GLU A 267 18.14 5.93 -0.52
C GLU A 267 17.50 5.73 0.87
N ASP A 268 17.23 6.82 1.60
CA ASP A 268 16.55 6.77 2.90
C ASP A 268 15.08 6.35 2.70
N ILE A 269 14.42 6.84 1.64
CA ILE A 269 13.06 6.40 1.27
C ILE A 269 13.06 4.90 0.98
N PHE A 270 13.94 4.40 0.10
CA PHE A 270 13.97 2.97 -0.24
C PHE A 270 14.25 2.10 0.99
N ALA A 271 15.15 2.53 1.88
CA ALA A 271 15.43 1.83 3.12
C ALA A 271 14.26 1.83 4.12
N LEU A 272 13.52 2.92 4.24
CA LEU A 272 12.32 2.98 5.09
C LEU A 272 11.23 2.01 4.60
N PHE A 273 11.02 1.94 3.28
CA PHE A 273 10.09 0.98 2.70
C PHE A 273 10.59 -0.46 2.93
N ALA A 274 11.87 -0.75 2.68
CA ALA A 274 12.43 -2.08 2.88
C ALA A 274 12.32 -2.54 4.34
N MET A 275 12.63 -1.65 5.29
CA MET A 275 12.49 -1.89 6.73
C MET A 275 11.03 -2.21 7.10
N PHE A 276 10.10 -1.42 6.58
CA PHE A 276 8.67 -1.59 6.84
C PHE A 276 8.14 -2.89 6.24
N GLU A 277 8.48 -3.20 4.99
CA GLU A 277 8.11 -4.45 4.30
C GLU A 277 8.67 -5.68 5.01
N ARG A 278 9.91 -5.59 5.53
CA ARG A 278 10.53 -6.64 6.33
C ARG A 278 9.83 -6.86 7.66
N TRP A 279 9.46 -5.79 8.36
CA TRP A 279 8.60 -5.89 9.53
C TRP A 279 7.26 -6.50 9.17
N ARG A 280 6.62 -6.08 8.07
CA ARG A 280 5.30 -6.57 7.65
C ARG A 280 5.28 -8.07 7.37
N ALA A 281 6.40 -8.63 6.91
CA ALA A 281 6.57 -10.06 6.68
C ALA A 281 6.94 -10.84 7.96
N SER A 282 7.13 -10.17 9.10
CA SER A 282 7.52 -10.79 10.37
C SER A 282 6.34 -11.27 11.20
N GLU A 283 6.61 -12.13 12.18
CA GLU A 283 5.62 -12.58 13.17
C GLU A 283 5.09 -11.44 14.05
N ASN A 284 5.93 -10.44 14.35
CA ASN A 284 5.51 -9.26 15.12
C ASN A 284 4.39 -8.49 14.41
N ALA A 285 4.43 -8.38 13.08
CA ALA A 285 3.36 -7.73 12.32
C ALA A 285 2.04 -8.49 12.41
N LEU A 286 2.05 -9.82 12.54
CA LEU A 286 0.82 -10.60 12.75
C LEU A 286 0.16 -10.23 14.09
N LEU A 287 0.95 -10.12 15.16
CA LEU A 287 0.45 -9.73 16.49
C LEU A 287 -0.11 -8.30 16.48
N VAL A 288 0.62 -7.35 15.88
CA VAL A 288 0.16 -5.95 15.77
C VAL A 288 -1.12 -5.88 14.94
N ARG A 289 -1.22 -6.64 13.84
CA ARG A 289 -2.45 -6.67 13.02
C ARG A 289 -3.66 -7.23 13.76
N GLN A 290 -3.48 -8.25 14.60
CA GLN A 290 -4.55 -8.75 15.46
C GLN A 290 -5.03 -7.66 16.45
N GLN A 291 -4.10 -6.90 17.01
CA GLN A 291 -4.44 -5.76 17.87
C GLN A 291 -5.21 -4.69 17.08
N ILE A 292 -4.72 -4.29 15.89
CA ILE A 292 -5.43 -3.34 15.01
C ILE A 292 -6.86 -3.81 14.71
N GLN A 293 -7.02 -5.10 14.41
CA GLN A 293 -8.32 -5.67 14.11
C GLN A 293 -9.27 -5.63 15.32
N SER A 294 -8.75 -5.80 16.54
CA SER A 294 -9.54 -5.65 17.77
C SER A 294 -9.96 -4.20 18.06
N LEU A 295 -9.21 -3.21 17.54
CA LEU A 295 -9.54 -1.79 17.65
C LEU A 295 -10.61 -1.34 16.64
N CYS A 296 -10.88 -2.15 15.62
CA CYS A 296 -11.89 -1.88 14.61
C CYS A 296 -13.29 -2.05 15.23
N ALA A 297 -13.78 -1.01 15.91
CA ALA A 297 -15.09 -0.99 16.54
C ALA A 297 -16.25 -0.78 15.54
N ALA A 298 -15.95 -0.44 14.29
CA ALA A 298 -16.90 -0.10 13.23
C ALA A 298 -16.68 -0.94 11.96
N ASP A 299 -17.48 -0.67 10.93
CA ASP A 299 -17.30 -1.24 9.60
C ASP A 299 -15.87 -0.98 9.07
N PRO A 300 -15.14 -2.00 8.58
CA PRO A 300 -13.75 -1.87 8.15
C PRO A 300 -13.51 -0.78 7.10
N LEU A 301 -14.49 -0.50 6.25
CA LEU A 301 -14.39 0.54 5.23
C LEU A 301 -14.41 1.93 5.88
N LEU A 302 -15.29 2.16 6.87
CA LEU A 302 -15.35 3.41 7.61
C LEU A 302 -14.07 3.63 8.42
N SER A 303 -13.57 2.58 9.06
CA SER A 303 -12.28 2.60 9.76
C SER A 303 -11.09 2.85 8.82
N ALA A 304 -11.15 2.40 7.57
CA ALA A 304 -10.14 2.75 6.58
C ALA A 304 -10.23 4.23 6.20
N PHE A 305 -11.43 4.77 5.95
CA PHE A 305 -11.59 6.18 5.57
C PHE A 305 -11.12 7.16 6.65
N SER A 306 -11.31 6.83 7.94
CA SER A 306 -10.83 7.68 9.04
C SER A 306 -9.32 7.85 9.10
N LEU A 307 -8.55 6.95 8.48
CA LEU A 307 -7.09 6.98 8.45
C LEU A 307 -6.52 7.78 7.29
N LEU A 308 -7.34 8.14 6.30
CA LEU A 308 -6.89 8.89 5.14
C LEU A 308 -6.79 10.40 5.44
N THR A 309 -7.73 10.92 6.24
CA THR A 309 -7.83 12.35 6.59
C THR A 309 -6.70 12.83 7.48
#